data_AF-A0A8I5NNL1-F1
#
_entry.id   AF-A0A8I5NNL1-F1
#
_cell.length_a   1.000
_cell.length_b   1.000
_cell.length_c   1.000
_cell.angle_alpha   90.00
_cell.angle_beta   90.00
_cell.angle_gamma   90.00
#
_symmetry.space_group_name_H-M   'P 1'
#
loop_
_entity.id
_entity.type
_entity.pdbx_description
1 polymer ?
#
loop_
_entity_poly.entity_id
_entity_poly.type
_entity_poly.pdbx_seq_one_letter_code
_entity_poly.pdbx_strand_id
1 'polypeptide(L)'
;VLPEEIFFTISIVGVLENLIVLLAVFKNKNLQAPMYFFICSLAISDMLGSLYKILENILIILRNMGYLKPRGSFETTADDIIDSLFVLSLLGSIFSLSVIAADRYITIFHALRYHSIVTMRRTVVV
;
A
#
# COMPACT_ATOMS: atom_id res chain seq x y z
N VAL A 1 -26.61 6.94 7.66
CA VAL A 1 -25.96 6.97 6.34
C VAL A 1 -24.83 7.97 6.43
N LEU A 2 -23.56 7.54 6.28
CA LEU A 2 -22.45 8.50 6.24
C LEU A 2 -22.55 9.31 4.95
N PRO A 3 -22.30 10.63 4.97
CA PRO A 3 -22.24 11.42 3.76
C PRO A 3 -21.12 10.91 2.84
N GLU A 4 -21.43 10.72 1.56
CA GLU A 4 -20.47 10.38 0.49
C GLU A 4 -19.26 11.33 0.47
N GLU A 5 -19.46 12.57 0.91
CA GLU A 5 -18.45 13.60 1.01
C GLU A 5 -17.34 13.29 2.03
N ILE A 6 -17.68 12.57 3.11
CA ILE A 6 -16.70 12.14 4.10
C ILE A 6 -15.77 11.09 3.50
N PHE A 7 -16.33 10.11 2.79
CA PHE A 7 -15.53 9.07 2.12
C PHE A 7 -14.61 9.67 1.06
N PHE A 8 -15.11 10.63 0.28
CA PHE A 8 -14.31 11.35 -0.70
C PHE A 8 -13.13 12.09 -0.05
N THR A 9 -13.40 12.82 1.03
CA THR A 9 -12.37 13.57 1.78
C THR A 9 -11.32 12.64 2.36
N ILE A 10 -11.72 11.54 3.00
CA ILE A 10 -10.79 10.55 3.57
C ILE A 10 -9.92 9.93 2.47
N SER A 11 -10.51 9.62 1.31
CA SER A 11 -9.78 9.03 0.20
C SER A 11 -8.75 10.01 -0.39
N ILE A 12 -9.08 11.31 -0.50
CA ILE A 12 -8.12 12.33 -0.92
C ILE A 12 -6.96 12.45 0.08
N VAL A 13 -7.28 12.49 1.38
CA VAL A 13 -6.26 12.55 2.43
C VAL A 13 -5.36 11.31 2.35
N GLY A 14 -5.91 10.12 2.13
CA GLY A 14 -5.15 8.88 1.96
C GLY A 14 -4.18 8.90 0.77
N VAL A 15 -4.58 9.48 -0.36
CA VAL A 15 -3.67 9.68 -1.51
C VAL A 15 -2.54 10.64 -1.15
N LEU A 16 -2.86 11.76 -0.50
CA LEU A 16 -1.88 12.78 -0.13
C LEU A 16 -0.87 12.25 0.90
N GLU A 17 -1.33 11.51 1.90
CA GLU A 17 -0.48 10.92 2.93
C GLU A 17 0.53 9.95 2.31
N ASN A 18 0.07 9.02 1.47
CA ASN A 18 0.95 8.06 0.81
C ASN A 18 1.90 8.73 -0.21
N LEU A 19 1.48 9.81 -0.85
CA LEU A 19 2.35 10.62 -1.70
C LEU A 19 3.46 11.30 -0.88
N ILE A 20 3.14 11.85 0.29
CA ILE A 20 4.13 12.45 1.20
C ILE A 20 5.14 11.40 1.67
N VAL A 21 4.67 10.20 2.03
CA VAL A 21 5.53 9.06 2.39
C VAL A 21 6.49 8.73 1.25
N LEU A 22 5.97 8.60 0.03
CA LEU A 22 6.76 8.32 -1.16
C LEU A 22 7.84 9.40 -1.39
N LEU A 23 7.45 10.68 -1.32
CA LEU A 23 8.37 11.82 -1.47
C LEU A 23 9.44 11.85 -0.36
N ALA A 24 9.08 11.53 0.88
CA ALA A 24 10.01 11.46 2.00
C ALA A 24 11.03 10.34 1.82
N VAL A 25 10.61 9.20 1.28
CA VAL A 25 11.49 8.07 0.95
C VAL A 25 12.43 8.43 -0.20
N PHE A 26 11.96 9.06 -1.27
CA PHE A 26 12.80 9.54 -2.37
C PHE A 26 13.86 10.56 -1.92
N LYS A 27 13.52 11.43 -0.96
CA LYS A 27 14.42 12.47 -0.46
C LYS A 27 15.51 11.92 0.47
N ASN A 28 15.28 10.77 1.10
CA ASN A 28 16.19 10.15 2.04
C ASN A 28 17.15 9.15 1.36
N LYS A 29 18.34 9.63 0.97
CA LYS A 29 19.39 8.80 0.37
C LYS A 29 20.05 7.78 1.31
N ASN A 30 19.79 7.85 2.62
CA ASN A 30 20.36 6.97 3.64
C ASN A 30 19.48 5.74 3.96
N LEU A 31 18.32 5.59 3.31
CA LEU A 31 17.47 4.41 3.47
C LEU A 31 18.13 3.20 2.79
N GLN A 32 18.19 2.07 3.50
CA GLN A 32 18.75 0.83 2.95
C GLN A 32 17.93 0.33 1.75
N ALA A 33 18.62 -0.17 0.72
CA ALA A 33 18.05 -0.56 -0.58
C ALA A 33 16.79 -1.47 -0.53
N PRO A 34 16.63 -2.44 0.41
CA PRO A 34 15.42 -3.25 0.50
C PRO A 34 14.21 -2.44 1.01
N MET A 35 14.42 -1.60 2.01
CA MET A 35 13.36 -0.87 2.71
C MET A 35 12.68 0.17 1.80
N TYR A 36 13.44 0.83 0.92
CA TYR A 36 12.91 1.77 -0.07
C TYR A 36 11.85 1.11 -0.98
N PHE A 37 12.15 -0.09 -1.50
CA PHE A 37 11.28 -0.77 -2.46
C PHE A 37 9.94 -1.18 -1.82
N PHE A 38 9.98 -1.59 -0.55
CA PHE A 38 8.79 -1.98 0.20
C PHE A 38 7.90 -0.80 0.54
N ILE A 39 8.49 0.30 1.03
CA ILE A 39 7.71 1.51 1.34
C ILE A 39 7.09 2.09 0.07
N CYS A 40 7.82 2.08 -1.06
CA CYS A 40 7.25 2.51 -2.34
C CYS A 40 6.10 1.60 -2.79
N SER A 41 6.26 0.28 -2.70
CA SER A 41 5.21 -0.67 -3.10
C SER A 41 3.96 -0.55 -2.23
N LEU A 42 4.14 -0.36 -0.92
CA LEU A 42 3.05 -0.11 0.02
C LEU A 42 2.33 1.21 -0.27
N ALA A 43 3.07 2.31 -0.42
CA ALA A 43 2.51 3.62 -0.72
C ALA A 43 1.73 3.63 -2.05
N ILE A 44 2.25 2.97 -3.09
CA ILE A 44 1.57 2.84 -4.39
C ILE A 44 0.29 2.02 -4.24
N SER A 45 0.33 0.91 -3.50
CA SER A 45 -0.84 0.07 -3.23
C SER A 45 -1.92 0.84 -2.48
N ASP A 46 -1.57 1.60 -1.45
CA ASP A 46 -2.51 2.39 -0.64
C ASP A 46 -3.08 3.59 -1.43
N MET A 47 -2.27 4.21 -2.30
CA MET A 47 -2.75 5.22 -3.27
C MET A 47 -3.76 4.63 -4.26
N LEU A 48 -3.51 3.42 -4.79
CA LEU A 48 -4.44 2.73 -5.68
C LEU A 48 -5.77 2.40 -4.98
N GLY A 49 -5.72 1.94 -3.73
CA GLY A 49 -6.92 1.67 -2.94
C GLY A 49 -7.74 2.94 -2.66
N SER A 50 -7.07 4.05 -2.36
CA SER A 50 -7.72 5.35 -2.17
C SER A 50 -8.33 5.89 -3.48
N LEU A 51 -7.65 5.67 -4.61
CA LEU A 51 -8.14 6.04 -5.94
C LEU A 51 -9.38 5.22 -6.35
N TYR A 52 -9.40 3.92 -6.02
CA TYR A 52 -10.58 3.06 -6.18
C TYR A 52 -11.80 3.66 -5.47
N LYS A 53 -11.64 4.11 -4.21
CA LYS A 53 -12.74 4.73 -3.44
C LYS A 53 -13.23 6.05 -4.05
N ILE A 54 -12.33 6.84 -4.63
CA ILE A 54 -12.70 8.06 -5.36
C ILE A 54 -13.54 7.72 -6.60
N LEU A 55 -13.12 6.72 -7.39
CA LEU A 55 -13.82 6.30 -8.60
C LEU A 55 -15.21 5.72 -8.29
N GLU A 56 -15.30 4.84 -7.29
CA GLU A 56 -16.56 4.27 -6.81
C GLU A 56 -17.55 5.38 -6.42
N ASN A 57 -17.08 6.39 -5.68
CA ASN A 57 -17.92 7.51 -5.25
C ASN A 57 -18.40 8.38 -6.43
N ILE A 58 -17.53 8.64 -7.41
CA ILE A 58 -17.89 9.38 -8.63
C ILE A 58 -18.96 8.61 -9.42
N LEU A 59 -18.82 7.29 -9.56
CA LEU A 59 -19.81 6.46 -10.25
C LEU A 59 -21.17 6.48 -9.54
N ILE A 60 -21.19 6.41 -8.21
CA ILE A 60 -22.42 6.49 -7.41
C ILE A 60 -23.11 7.85 -7.63
N ILE A 61 -22.37 8.96 -7.57
CA ILE A 61 -22.90 10.31 -7.79
C ILE A 61 -23.45 10.45 -9.22
N LEU A 62 -22.70 9.97 -10.22
CA LEU A 62 -23.07 10.07 -11.63
C LEU A 62 -24.32 9.21 -11.96
N ARG A 63 -24.48 8.07 -11.27
CA ARG A 63 -25.70 7.25 -11.29
C ARG A 63 -26.87 7.97 -10.63
N ASN A 64 -26.68 8.55 -9.45
CA ASN A 64 -27.71 9.32 -8.74
C ASN A 64 -28.20 10.54 -9.55
N MET A 65 -27.31 11.18 -10.31
CA MET A 65 -27.62 12.30 -11.20
C MET A 65 -28.30 11.87 -12.52
N GLY A 66 -28.51 10.57 -12.75
CA GLY A 66 -29.21 10.05 -13.93
C GLY A 66 -28.44 10.12 -15.25
N TYR A 67 -27.15 10.46 -15.22
CA TYR A 67 -26.29 10.51 -16.41
C TYR A 67 -25.84 9.11 -16.86
N LEU A 68 -25.70 8.19 -15.90
CA LEU A 68 -25.51 6.76 -16.18
C LEU A 68 -26.89 6.09 -16.28
N LYS A 69 -27.38 5.97 -17.51
CA LYS A 69 -28.52 5.09 -17.83
C LYS A 69 -27.94 3.69 -18.05
N PRO A 70 -28.48 2.61 -17.44
CA PRO A 70 -27.88 1.29 -17.49
C PRO A 70 -27.85 0.75 -18.92
N ARG A 71 -26.75 1.01 -19.62
CA ARG A 71 -26.42 0.44 -20.92
C ARG A 71 -25.35 -0.60 -20.61
N GLY A 72 -25.84 -1.77 -20.23
CA GLY A 72 -25.17 -2.82 -19.42
C GLY A 72 -23.90 -3.48 -19.96
N SER A 73 -23.18 -2.87 -20.90
CA SER A 73 -21.81 -3.29 -21.27
C SER A 73 -20.72 -2.35 -20.73
N PHE A 74 -20.99 -1.05 -20.60
CA PHE A 74 -19.99 -0.09 -20.11
C PHE A 74 -19.90 -0.08 -18.58
N GLU A 75 -21.02 -0.17 -17.88
CA GLU A 75 -21.05 -0.26 -16.41
C GLU A 75 -20.37 -1.54 -15.92
N THR A 76 -20.68 -2.69 -16.52
CA THR A 76 -20.07 -3.98 -16.17
C THR A 76 -18.57 -4.00 -16.42
N THR A 77 -18.11 -3.46 -17.56
CA THR A 77 -16.66 -3.37 -17.83
C THR A 77 -15.96 -2.42 -16.86
N ALA A 78 -16.58 -1.31 -16.49
CA ALA A 78 -16.01 -0.36 -15.53
C ALA A 78 -15.94 -0.98 -14.13
N ASP A 79 -17.00 -1.64 -13.68
CA ASP A 79 -17.05 -2.35 -12.40
C ASP A 79 -15.99 -3.47 -12.35
N ASP A 80 -15.86 -4.28 -13.40
CA ASP A 80 -14.84 -5.35 -13.48
C ASP A 80 -13.41 -4.80 -13.39
N ILE A 81 -13.13 -3.68 -14.07
CA ILE A 81 -11.81 -3.02 -14.01
C ILE A 81 -11.56 -2.48 -12.59
N ILE A 82 -12.57 -1.85 -11.99
CA ILE A 82 -12.50 -1.27 -10.65
C ILE A 82 -12.26 -2.36 -9.59
N ASP A 83 -12.96 -3.49 -9.68
CA ASP A 83 -12.76 -4.64 -8.80
C ASP A 83 -11.36 -5.25 -8.99
N SER A 84 -10.87 -5.33 -10.23
CA SER A 84 -9.51 -5.83 -10.50
C SER A 84 -8.44 -4.93 -9.88
N LEU A 85 -8.63 -3.61 -9.91
CA LEU A 85 -7.73 -2.63 -9.29
C LEU A 85 -7.74 -2.75 -7.76
N PHE A 86 -8.91 -2.99 -7.16
CA PHE A 86 -9.04 -3.22 -5.73
C PHE A 86 -8.29 -4.48 -5.29
N VAL A 87 -8.48 -5.59 -6.00
CA VAL A 87 -7.77 -6.85 -5.73
C VAL A 87 -6.26 -6.68 -5.89
N LEU A 88 -5.82 -5.98 -6.93
CA LEU A 88 -4.41 -5.72 -7.16
C LEU A 88 -3.79 -4.84 -6.05
N SER A 89 -4.50 -3.81 -5.61
CA SER A 89 -4.09 -2.99 -4.46
C SER A 89 -3.94 -3.85 -3.21
N LEU A 90 -4.95 -4.63 -2.84
CA LEU A 90 -4.89 -5.51 -1.67
C LEU A 90 -3.73 -6.50 -1.73
N LEU A 91 -3.54 -7.17 -2.87
CA LEU A 91 -2.43 -8.11 -3.06
C LEU A 91 -1.07 -7.40 -2.94
N GLY A 92 -0.94 -6.20 -3.52
CA GLY A 92 0.25 -5.38 -3.40
C GLY A 92 0.58 -5.01 -1.95
N SER A 93 -0.44 -4.66 -1.16
CA SER A 93 -0.28 -4.31 0.26
C SER A 93 0.15 -5.54 1.08
N ILE A 94 -0.56 -6.67 0.92
CA ILE A 94 -0.27 -7.93 1.60
C ILE A 94 1.14 -8.43 1.28
N PHE A 95 1.52 -8.38 -0.01
CA PHE A 95 2.86 -8.81 -0.43
C PHE A 95 3.93 -7.89 0.15
N SER A 96 3.73 -6.57 0.09
CA SER A 96 4.66 -5.59 0.66
C SER A 96 4.85 -5.82 2.16
N LEU A 97 3.76 -6.00 2.91
CA LEU A 97 3.79 -6.32 4.35
C LEU A 97 4.48 -7.66 4.63
N SER A 98 4.20 -8.70 3.83
CA SER A 98 4.80 -10.02 3.98
C SER A 98 6.31 -9.97 3.79
N VAL A 99 6.79 -9.23 2.80
CA VAL A 99 8.23 -9.09 2.57
C VAL A 99 8.89 -8.22 3.64
N ILE A 100 8.23 -7.15 4.12
CA ILE A 100 8.73 -6.39 5.29
C ILE A 100 8.87 -7.30 6.51
N ALA A 101 7.87 -8.13 6.79
CA ALA A 101 7.91 -9.10 7.89
C ALA A 101 9.04 -10.13 7.69
N ALA A 102 9.23 -10.64 6.47
CA ALA A 102 10.30 -11.56 6.14
C ALA A 102 11.69 -10.93 6.31
N ASP A 103 11.91 -9.69 5.86
CA ASP A 103 13.16 -8.94 6.05
C ASP A 103 13.49 -8.79 7.55
N ARG A 104 12.51 -8.38 8.36
CA ARG A 104 12.66 -8.25 9.81
C ARG A 104 12.96 -9.59 10.46
N TYR A 105 12.26 -10.65 10.06
CA TYR A 105 12.50 -12.00 10.56
C TYR A 105 13.93 -12.48 10.24
N ILE A 106 14.39 -12.33 8.99
CA ILE A 106 15.72 -12.71 8.54
C ILE A 106 16.79 -11.91 9.29
N THR A 107 16.59 -10.60 9.47
CA THR A 107 17.52 -9.71 10.17
C THR A 107 17.67 -10.13 11.63
N ILE A 108 16.57 -10.38 12.34
CA ILE A 108 16.58 -10.83 13.74
C ILE A 108 17.24 -12.21 13.84
N PHE A 109 16.88 -13.14 12.97
CA PHE A 109 17.44 -14.49 12.99
C PHE A 109 18.94 -14.51 12.69
N HIS A 110 19.41 -13.70 11.73
CA HIS A 110 20.84 -13.53 11.46
C HIS A 110 21.56 -12.85 12.62
N ALA A 111 20.97 -11.82 13.24
CA ALA A 111 21.55 -11.17 14.41
C ALA A 111 21.68 -12.15 15.59
N LEU A 112 20.67 -12.97 15.84
CA LEU A 112 20.68 -14.01 16.88
C LEU A 112 21.65 -15.14 16.55
N ARG A 113 21.72 -15.60 15.31
CA ARG A 113 22.68 -16.63 14.87
C ARG A 113 24.11 -16.10 14.91
N TYR A 114 24.34 -14.85 14.51
CA TYR A 114 25.63 -14.19 14.63
C TYR A 114 26.03 -14.06 16.11
N HIS A 115 25.14 -13.58 16.98
CA HIS A 115 25.40 -13.51 18.42
C HIS A 115 25.61 -14.90 19.04
N SER A 116 24.87 -15.92 18.60
CA SER A 116 25.01 -17.33 19.03
C SER A 116 26.32 -17.98 18.57
N ILE A 117 26.86 -17.59 17.41
CA ILE A 117 28.18 -18.05 16.95
C ILE A 117 29.29 -17.24 17.65
N VAL A 118 29.03 -15.96 17.95
CA VAL A 118 29.90 -15.01 18.67
C VAL A 118 29.60 -15.00 20.17
N THR A 119 29.10 -16.10 20.75
CA THR A 119 29.00 -16.22 22.21
C THR A 119 30.29 -16.79 22.81
N MET A 120 30.97 -15.91 23.56
CA MET A 120 31.85 -16.14 24.71
C MET A 120 33.21 -16.86 24.55
N ARG A 121 33.47 -17.69 23.53
CA ARG A 121 34.77 -18.39 23.45
C ARG A 121 35.92 -17.59 22.81
N ARG A 122 35.65 -16.46 22.13
CA ARG A 122 36.69 -15.66 21.45
C ARG A 122 36.88 -14.24 21.98
N THR A 123 36.00 -13.74 22.85
CA THR A 123 36.19 -12.43 23.50
C THR A 123 37.06 -12.50 24.75
N VAL A 124 37.41 -13.72 25.23
CA VAL A 124 38.32 -13.92 26.37
C VAL A 124 39.80 -14.01 25.94
N VAL A 125 40.10 -14.03 24.64
CA VAL A 125 41.47 -14.18 24.11
C VAL A 125 42.03 -12.87 23.52
N VAL A 126 41.38 -11.74 23.80
CA VAL A 126 41.95 -10.40 23.55
C VAL A 126 42.14 -9.70 24.89
#